data_AF-A0A5A7ND89-F1
#
_entry.id   AF-A0A5A7ND89-F1
#
_cell.length_a   1.000
_cell.length_b   1.000
_cell.length_c   1.000
_cell.angle_alpha   90.00
_cell.angle_beta   90.00
_cell.angle_gamma   90.00
#
_symmetry.space_group_name_H-M   'P 1'
#
loop_
_entity.id
_entity.type
_entity.pdbx_description
1 polymer ?
#
loop_
_entity_poly.entity_id
_entity_poly.type
_entity_poly.pdbx_seq_one_letter_code
_entity_poly.pdbx_strand_id
1 'polypeptide(L)' 'MAALGRLWAAVKVQGGQAAREAERPTARLSYALTLRSESDCIEGDRLHWKGRILDVVAVLPDGSDPRFIELLCSETRP' A
#
# COMPACT_ATOMS: atom_id res chain seq x y z
N MET A 1 -3.76 -11.30 17.64
CA MET A 1 -4.66 -10.84 16.57
C MET A 1 -4.62 -11.84 15.45
N ALA A 2 -5.76 -12.34 15.00
CA ALA A 2 -5.83 -13.22 13.83
C ALA A 2 -5.72 -12.37 12.55
N ALA A 3 -5.07 -12.89 11.51
CA ALA A 3 -5.03 -12.23 10.21
C ALA A 3 -6.44 -12.18 9.61
N LEU A 4 -6.85 -11.01 9.11
CA LEU A 4 -8.16 -10.81 8.48
C LEU A 4 -8.30 -11.60 7.17
N GLY A 5 -7.18 -11.91 6.50
CA GLY A 5 -7.15 -12.71 5.29
C GLY A 5 -5.77 -12.77 4.64
N ARG A 6 -5.70 -13.32 3.42
CA ARG A 6 -4.54 -13.24 2.52
C ARG A 6 -5.01 -12.86 1.14
N LEU A 7 -4.24 -12.03 0.45
CA LEU A 7 -4.53 -11.55 -0.90
C LEU A 7 -3.26 -11.53 -1.76
N TRP A 8 -3.46 -11.50 -3.07
CA TRP A 8 -2.39 -11.33 -4.04
C TRP A 8 -2.27 -9.86 -4.43
N ALA A 9 -1.03 -9.37 -4.50
CA ALA A 9 -0.76 -8.00 -4.92
C ALA A 9 0.55 -7.95 -5.73
N ALA A 10 0.61 -7.04 -6.71
CA ALA A 10 1.86 -6.58 -7.29
C ALA A 10 2.45 -5.49 -6.38
N VAL A 11 3.75 -5.56 -6.06
CA VAL A 11 4.38 -4.65 -5.10
C VAL A 11 5.47 -3.85 -5.79
N LYS A 12 5.36 -2.51 -5.72
CA LYS A 12 6.35 -1.56 -6.24
C LYS A 12 6.91 -0.73 -5.07
N VAL A 13 8.23 -0.77 -4.89
CA VAL A 13 8.91 0.11 -3.94
C VAL A 13 9.01 1.49 -4.57
N GLN A 14 8.42 2.49 -3.93
CA GLN A 14 8.60 3.87 -4.32
C GLN A 14 9.77 4.45 -3.53
N GLY A 15 10.92 4.61 -4.20
CA GLY A 15 12.03 5.38 -3.65
C GLY A 15 11.62 6.82 -3.38
N GLY A 16 12.41 7.56 -2.57
CA GLY A 16 12.08 8.89 -2.04
C GLY A 16 11.75 10.01 -3.06
N GLN A 17 11.76 9.71 -4.36
CA GLN A 17 11.32 10.61 -5.43
C GLN A 17 9.79 10.71 -5.53
N ALA A 18 9.04 9.63 -5.27
CA ALA A 18 7.56 9.69 -5.26
C ALA A 18 7.00 10.42 -4.02
N ALA A 19 7.73 10.38 -2.90
CA ALA A 19 7.43 11.16 -1.70
C ALA A 19 7.44 12.68 -1.95
N ARG A 20 8.20 13.14 -2.96
CA ARG A 20 8.23 14.55 -3.38
C ARG A 20 6.98 14.94 -4.18
N GLU A 21 6.45 14.04 -5.02
CA GLU A 21 5.24 14.29 -5.81
C GLU A 21 3.97 14.29 -4.95
N ALA A 22 3.98 13.59 -3.81
CA ALA A 22 2.84 13.53 -2.88
C ALA A 22 2.81 14.65 -1.81
N GLU A 23 3.69 15.66 -1.88
CA GLU A 23 3.80 16.78 -0.91
C GLU A 23 3.83 16.36 0.58
N ARG A 24 4.28 15.13 0.88
CA ARG A 24 4.41 14.61 2.25
C ARG A 24 5.89 14.41 2.59
N PRO A 25 6.57 15.44 3.14
CA PRO A 25 8.04 15.48 3.29
C PRO A 25 8.64 14.49 4.30
N THR A 26 7.83 13.65 4.96
CA THR A 26 8.28 12.67 5.97
C THR A 26 8.07 11.22 5.55
N ALA A 27 7.90 10.95 4.26
CA ALA A 27 7.64 9.59 3.79
C ALA A 27 8.89 8.69 3.95
N ARG A 28 8.90 7.97 5.07
CA ARG A 28 9.50 6.63 5.19
C ARG A 28 9.14 5.84 3.93
N LEU A 29 10.06 5.00 3.44
CA LEU A 29 9.91 4.12 2.26
C LEU A 29 8.43 3.82 1.95
N SER A 30 7.93 4.40 0.86
CA SER A 30 6.56 4.23 0.43
C SER A 30 6.48 3.02 -0.50
N TYR A 31 5.48 2.18 -0.31
CA TYR A 31 5.19 1.03 -1.17
C TYR A 31 3.87 1.29 -1.88
N ALA A 32 3.82 1.05 -3.18
CA ALA A 32 2.58 1.00 -3.93
C ALA A 32 2.24 -0.46 -4.20
N LEU A 33 1.05 -0.89 -3.78
CA LEU A 33 0.56 -2.25 -3.99
C LEU A 33 -0.66 -2.21 -4.90
N THR A 34 -0.62 -2.94 -6.01
CA THR A 34 -1.78 -3.08 -6.90
C THR A 34 -2.46 -4.41 -6.64
N LEU A 35 -3.77 -4.38 -6.40
CA LEU A 35 -4.59 -5.56 -6.16
C LEU A 35 -5.98 -5.38 -6.77
N ARG A 36 -6.78 -6.44 -6.75
CA ARG A 36 -8.14 -6.45 -7.32
C ARG A 36 -9.09 -5.53 -6.56
N SER A 37 -9.96 -4.84 -7.27
CA SER A 37 -10.87 -3.85 -6.67
C SER A 37 -11.92 -4.47 -5.74
N GLU A 38 -12.17 -5.78 -5.81
CA GLU A 38 -13.05 -6.50 -4.87
C GLU A 38 -12.40 -6.81 -3.51
N SER A 39 -11.22 -6.26 -3.22
CA SER A 39 -10.58 -6.46 -1.92
C SER A 39 -11.20 -5.60 -0.84
N ASP A 40 -11.40 -6.19 0.34
CA ASP A 40 -11.89 -5.51 1.54
C ASP A 40 -10.82 -4.64 2.24
N CYS A 41 -9.75 -4.27 1.54
CA CYS A 41 -8.62 -3.58 2.17
C CYS A 41 -8.89 -2.07 2.22
N ILE A 42 -8.75 -1.49 3.40
CA ILE A 42 -9.10 -0.10 3.68
C ILE A 42 -7.92 0.70 4.24
N GLU A 43 -8.05 2.02 4.24
CA GLU A 43 -7.08 2.91 4.88
C GLU A 43 -6.99 2.61 6.38
N GLY A 44 -5.77 2.55 6.93
CA GLY A 44 -5.50 2.14 8.31
C GLY A 44 -5.30 0.63 8.49
N ASP A 45 -5.55 -0.19 7.47
CA ASP A 45 -5.19 -1.60 7.52
C ASP A 45 -3.68 -1.81 7.61
N ARG A 46 -3.29 -2.98 8.14
CA ARG A 46 -1.90 -3.39 8.26
C ARG A 46 -1.64 -4.65 7.44
N LEU A 47 -0.69 -4.54 6.51
CA LEU A 47 -0.27 -5.63 5.65
C LEU A 47 1.05 -6.22 6.13
N HIS A 48 1.13 -7.54 6.09
CA HIS A 48 2.33 -8.31 6.43
C HIS A 48 2.90 -8.91 5.14
N TRP A 49 4.10 -8.48 4.74
CA TRP A 49 4.72 -8.93 3.50
C TRP A 49 6.22 -9.12 3.67
N LYS A 50 6.72 -10.34 3.40
CA LYS A 50 8.16 -10.70 3.50
C LYS A 50 8.83 -10.24 4.81
N GLY A 51 8.13 -10.38 5.94
CA GLY A 51 8.62 -9.97 7.26
C GLY A 51 8.55 -8.46 7.54
N ARG A 52 8.01 -7.66 6.62
CA ARG A 52 7.76 -6.23 6.78
C ARG A 52 6.32 -5.96 7.15
N ILE A 53 6.12 -4.86 7.86
CA ILE A 53 4.81 -4.31 8.20
C ILE A 53 4.60 -3.05 7.37
N LEU A 54 3.55 -3.06 6.57
CA LEU A 54 3.14 -1.95 5.72
C LEU A 54 1.80 -1.43 6.24
N ASP A 55 1.74 -0.19 6.70
CA ASP A 55 0.49 0.44 7.08
C ASP A 55 -0.12 1.10 5.83
N VAL A 56 -1.38 0.82 5.53
CA VAL A 56 -2.11 1.38 4.39
C VAL A 56 -2.48 2.84 4.70
N VAL A 57 -1.92 3.75 3.92
CA VAL A 57 -2.05 5.21 4.05
C VAL A 57 -3.05 5.78 3.06
N ALA A 58 -3.34 5.09 1.96
CA ALA A 58 -4.42 5.46 1.04
C ALA A 58 -4.83 4.25 0.20
N VAL A 59 -6.09 4.24 -0.23
CA VAL A 59 -6.63 3.32 -1.24
C VAL A 59 -7.12 4.17 -2.41
N LEU A 60 -6.57 3.95 -3.59
CA LEU A 60 -6.88 4.71 -4.80
C LEU A 60 -7.45 3.78 -5.87
N PRO A 61 -8.43 4.21 -6.66
CA PRO A 61 -8.78 3.49 -7.89
C PRO A 61 -7.58 3.50 -8.83
N ASP A 62 -7.31 2.37 -9.50
CA ASP A 62 -6.31 2.37 -10.56
C ASP A 62 -6.81 3.23 -11.73
N GLY A 63 -6.05 4.28 -12.06
CA GLY A 63 -6.44 5.26 -13.08
C GLY A 63 -6.47 4.70 -14.51
N SER A 64 -5.94 3.50 -14.73
CA SER A 64 -5.84 2.85 -16.04
C SER A 64 -6.79 1.65 -16.21
N ASP A 65 -7.11 0.92 -15.14
CA ASP A 65 -8.03 -0.23 -15.16
C ASP A 65 -8.88 -0.31 -13.87
N PRO A 66 -10.21 -0.10 -13.92
CA PRO A 66 -11.09 -0.07 -12.74
C PRO A 66 -11.21 -1.42 -12.02
N ARG A 67 -10.66 -2.51 -12.58
CA ARG A 67 -10.58 -3.83 -11.92
C ARG A 67 -9.50 -3.88 -10.85
N PHE A 68 -8.69 -2.84 -10.74
CA PHE A 68 -7.61 -2.75 -9.78
C PHE A 68 -7.73 -1.50 -8.91
N ILE A 69 -7.16 -1.61 -7.71
CA ILE A 69 -6.93 -0.50 -6.80
C ILE A 69 -5.44 -0.47 -6.46
N GLU A 70 -4.94 0.72 -6.17
CA GLU A 70 -3.59 0.95 -5.67
C GLU A 70 -3.65 1.33 -4.19
N LEU A 71 -2.91 0.59 -3.36
CA LEU A 71 -2.66 0.96 -1.99
C LEU A 71 -1.35 1.71 -1.91
N LEU A 72 -1.39 2.88 -1.30
CA LEU A 72 -0.19 3.57 -0.85
C LEU A 72 0.09 3.15 0.58
N CYS A 73 1.24 2.54 0.82
CA CYS A 73 1.62 2.06 2.14
C CYS A 73 2.91 2.72 2.61
N SER A 74 3.03 2.90 3.91
CA SER A 74 4.28 3.28 4.56
C SER A 74 4.82 2.10 5.36
N GLU A 75 6.14 1.91 5.32
CA GLU A 75 6.77 0.91 6.17
C GLU A 75 7.03 1.46 7.57
N THR A 76 6.41 0.84 8.56
CA THR A 76 6.70 1.09 9.97
C THR A 76 7.74 0.09 10.43
N ARG A 77 8.93 0.59 10.78
CA ARG A 77 9.90 -0.22 11.52
C ARG A 77 9.34 -0.46 12.93
N PRO A 78 9.44 -1.69 13.46
CA PRO A 78 9.15 -1.95 14.87
C PRO A 78 10.03 -1.11 15.79
#